data_AF-A0A7R9J9M2-F1
#
_entry.id   AF-A0A7R9J9M2-F1
#
_cell.length_a   1.000
_cell.length_b   1.000
_cell.length_c   1.000
_cell.angle_alpha   90.00
_cell.angle_beta   90.00
_cell.angle_gamma   90.00
#
_symmetry.space_group_name_H-M   'P 1'
#
loop_
_entity.id
_entity.type
_entity.pdbx_description
1 polymer ?
#
loop_
_entity_poly.entity_id
_entity_poly.type
_entity_poly.pdbx_seq_one_letter_code
_entity_poly.pdbx_strand_id
1 'polypeptide(L)'
;MVNGGVCEDYSNAHYGHPRNIIRPNEGVGMSDGWETARRLDRPPIIQVSPEGFLQLPGFEWAVFRLGAPGVIHRIEVDTKHFKGNYPDTVRLEGKLGLQAKWINLLSKTKLSMDKLHVYKELDNKGPFSHVRVIIAPDGGISRLRIWGSVFTNQLV
;
A
#
# COMPACT_ATOMS: atom_id res chain seq x y z
N MET A 1 -7.03 -13.83 -8.93
CA MET A 1 -7.58 -12.94 -7.89
C MET A 1 -8.72 -13.69 -7.22
N VAL A 2 -8.75 -13.78 -5.89
CA VAL A 2 -9.65 -14.72 -5.17
C VAL A 2 -10.94 -14.06 -4.71
N ASN A 3 -10.87 -12.81 -4.22
CA ASN A 3 -12.00 -12.12 -3.59
C ASN A 3 -12.50 -10.89 -4.38
N GLY A 4 -12.18 -10.77 -5.67
CA GLY A 4 -12.73 -9.71 -6.55
C GLY A 4 -12.18 -8.28 -6.38
N GLY A 5 -11.14 -8.05 -5.57
CA GLY A 5 -10.54 -6.71 -5.41
C GLY A 5 -9.62 -6.33 -6.56
N VAL A 6 -9.75 -5.13 -7.13
CA VAL A 6 -9.12 -4.72 -8.40
C VAL A 6 -8.25 -3.48 -8.21
N CYS A 7 -7.11 -3.40 -8.90
CA CYS A 7 -6.34 -2.15 -9.02
C CYS A 7 -7.04 -1.25 -10.05
N GLU A 8 -7.46 -0.06 -9.62
CA GLU A 8 -8.21 0.88 -10.46
C GLU A 8 -7.33 1.99 -11.04
N ASP A 9 -6.34 2.45 -10.28
CA ASP A 9 -5.49 3.58 -10.67
C ASP A 9 -4.14 3.54 -9.93
N TYR A 10 -3.12 4.21 -10.47
CA TYR A 10 -1.77 4.28 -9.89
C TYR A 10 -0.94 5.41 -10.50
N SER A 11 0.06 5.89 -9.74
CA SER A 11 0.95 6.97 -10.20
C SER A 11 2.03 6.51 -11.17
N ASN A 12 2.64 5.35 -10.91
CA ASN A 12 3.79 4.84 -11.65
C ASN A 12 3.83 3.31 -11.62
N ALA A 13 4.28 2.69 -12.70
CA ALA A 13 4.49 1.24 -12.80
C ALA A 13 5.73 0.95 -13.66
N HIS A 14 6.89 1.41 -13.20
CA HIS A 14 8.15 1.26 -13.91
C HIS A 14 8.54 -0.21 -14.10
N TYR A 15 8.50 -1.00 -13.02
CA TYR A 15 8.66 -2.45 -13.06
C TYR A 15 7.52 -3.16 -12.32
N GLY A 16 6.83 -4.07 -13.01
CA GLY A 16 5.66 -4.71 -12.43
C GLY A 16 4.47 -3.77 -12.23
N HIS A 17 3.26 -4.30 -12.32
CA HIS A 17 2.04 -3.51 -12.21
C HIS A 17 1.49 -3.61 -10.77
N PRO A 18 0.90 -2.55 -10.19
CA PRO A 18 0.26 -2.63 -8.86
C PRO A 18 -0.78 -3.75 -8.70
N ARG A 19 -1.38 -4.29 -9.78
CA ARG A 19 -2.26 -5.48 -9.69
C ARG A 19 -1.53 -6.72 -9.17
N ASN A 20 -0.20 -6.76 -9.26
CA ASN A 20 0.60 -7.90 -8.84
C ASN A 20 0.64 -8.05 -7.31
N ILE A 21 0.61 -6.93 -6.57
CA ILE A 21 0.72 -6.98 -5.11
C ILE A 21 -0.52 -7.59 -4.44
N ILE A 22 -1.63 -7.71 -5.16
CA ILE A 22 -2.87 -8.35 -4.70
C ILE A 22 -3.05 -9.80 -5.22
N ARG A 23 -2.06 -10.38 -5.91
CA ARG A 23 -2.07 -11.81 -6.28
C ARG A 23 -2.05 -12.68 -5.03
N PRO A 24 -2.72 -13.84 -4.99
CA PRO A 24 -2.89 -14.65 -3.77
C PRO A 24 -1.60 -15.31 -3.29
N ASN A 25 -0.77 -15.79 -4.21
CA ASN A 25 0.48 -16.48 -3.91
C ASN A 25 1.55 -15.49 -3.41
N GLU A 26 2.57 -15.99 -2.73
CA GLU A 26 3.76 -15.20 -2.42
C GLU A 26 4.46 -14.69 -3.68
N GLY A 27 5.24 -13.61 -3.53
CA GLY A 27 6.11 -13.12 -4.59
C GLY A 27 7.25 -14.12 -4.85
N VAL A 28 7.45 -14.51 -6.11
CA VAL A 28 8.57 -15.37 -6.51
C VAL A 28 9.84 -14.59 -6.83
N GLY A 29 9.73 -13.27 -7.02
CA GLY A 29 10.83 -12.34 -7.28
C GLY A 29 10.32 -10.90 -7.43
N MET A 30 11.23 -9.94 -7.66
CA MET A 30 10.87 -8.52 -7.80
C MET A 30 9.91 -8.24 -8.97
N SER A 31 10.09 -8.94 -10.10
CA SER A 31 9.24 -8.80 -11.29
C SER A 31 7.77 -9.20 -11.05
N ASP A 32 7.51 -9.94 -9.97
CA ASP A 32 6.17 -10.36 -9.56
C ASP A 32 5.55 -9.41 -8.52
N GLY A 33 6.22 -8.30 -8.19
CA GLY A 33 5.70 -7.23 -7.35
C GLY A 33 5.22 -6.01 -8.15
N TRP A 34 5.19 -4.87 -7.47
CA TRP A 34 5.04 -3.53 -8.04
C TRP A 34 6.23 -2.70 -7.62
N GLU A 35 6.87 -2.03 -8.57
CA GLU A 35 8.01 -1.15 -8.35
C GLU A 35 7.88 0.11 -9.20
N THR A 36 8.20 1.24 -8.57
CA THR A 36 8.16 2.55 -9.21
C THR A 36 9.56 3.03 -9.59
N ALA A 37 9.63 3.94 -10.56
CA ALA A 37 10.89 4.58 -10.94
C ALA A 37 11.44 5.37 -9.76
N ARG A 38 12.77 5.39 -9.63
CA ARG A 38 13.44 6.37 -8.75
C ARG A 38 13.02 7.76 -9.16
N ARG A 39 12.61 8.58 -8.18
CA ARG A 39 12.19 9.94 -8.50
C ARG A 39 13.37 10.81 -8.95
N LEU A 40 13.11 11.67 -9.93
CA LEU A 40 14.12 12.58 -10.50
C LEU A 40 14.40 13.80 -9.63
N ASP A 41 13.50 14.14 -8.71
CA ASP A 41 13.63 15.24 -7.76
C ASP A 41 14.41 14.85 -6.48
N ARG A 42 15.17 13.74 -6.53
CA ARG A 42 16.02 13.29 -5.42
C ARG A 42 17.20 14.25 -5.23
N PRO A 43 17.41 14.80 -4.01
CA PRO A 43 18.57 15.62 -3.71
C PRO A 43 19.87 14.78 -3.72
N PRO A 44 21.02 15.41 -4.01
CA PRO A 44 22.32 14.72 -4.03
C PRO A 44 22.74 14.21 -2.65
N ILE A 45 22.24 14.84 -1.58
CA ILE A 45 22.49 14.45 -0.19
C ILE A 45 21.16 14.06 0.43
N ILE A 46 21.05 12.80 0.84
CA ILE A 46 19.86 12.28 1.50
C ILE A 46 19.99 12.56 3.00
N GLN A 47 18.99 13.27 3.53
CA GLN A 47 18.87 13.51 4.97
C GLN A 47 17.89 12.52 5.59
N VAL A 48 18.10 12.21 6.86
CA VAL A 48 17.23 11.36 7.68
C VAL A 48 16.68 12.21 8.81
N SER A 49 15.36 12.16 9.04
CA SER A 49 14.73 12.85 10.17
C SER A 49 15.14 12.21 11.50
N PRO A 50 14.98 12.90 12.65
CA PRO A 50 15.23 12.31 13.97
C PRO A 50 14.43 11.03 14.23
N GLU A 51 13.25 10.89 13.62
CA GLU A 51 12.37 9.72 13.70
C GLU A 51 12.82 8.58 12.75
N GLY A 52 13.92 8.78 12.02
CA GLY A 52 14.52 7.80 11.13
C GLY A 52 13.93 7.76 9.72
N PHE A 53 13.13 8.75 9.29
CA PHE A 53 12.55 8.76 7.93
C PHE A 53 13.47 9.45 6.93
N LEU A 54 13.52 8.94 5.69
CA LEU A 54 14.17 9.68 4.61
C LEU A 54 13.41 10.98 4.33
N GLN A 55 14.15 12.08 4.25
CA GLN A 55 13.63 13.39 3.86
C GLN A 55 13.79 13.55 2.35
N LEU A 56 12.90 12.89 1.61
CA LEU A 56 12.85 12.92 0.15
C LEU A 56 11.49 13.45 -0.31
N PRO A 57 11.45 14.30 -1.35
CA PRO A 57 10.18 14.81 -1.85
C PRO A 57 9.36 13.71 -2.53
N GLY A 58 8.06 13.93 -2.55
CA GLY A 58 7.11 13.10 -3.30
C GLY A 58 6.77 11.75 -2.68
N PHE A 59 5.88 11.06 -3.38
CA PHE A 59 5.37 9.74 -3.04
C PHE A 59 4.76 9.12 -4.29
N GLU A 60 4.65 7.80 -4.29
CA GLU A 60 3.94 7.05 -5.30
C GLU A 60 2.73 6.36 -4.68
N TRP A 61 1.71 6.05 -5.47
CA TRP A 61 0.46 5.53 -4.96
C TRP A 61 -0.22 4.57 -5.92
N ALA A 62 -1.05 3.69 -5.36
CA ALA A 62 -1.96 2.83 -6.11
C ALA A 62 -3.30 2.71 -5.37
N VAL A 63 -4.40 2.74 -6.13
CA VAL A 63 -5.77 2.62 -5.65
C VAL A 63 -6.33 1.25 -5.99
N PHE A 64 -6.95 0.63 -5.00
CA PHE A 64 -7.59 -0.66 -5.11
C PHE A 64 -9.03 -0.56 -4.64
N ARG A 65 -9.96 -1.05 -5.46
CA ARG A 65 -11.32 -1.35 -5.01
C ARG A 65 -11.35 -2.73 -4.37
N LEU A 66 -11.90 -2.82 -3.17
CA LEU A 66 -12.14 -4.10 -2.49
C LEU A 66 -13.26 -4.85 -3.21
N GLY A 67 -13.24 -6.18 -3.16
CA GLY A 67 -14.30 -6.97 -3.81
C GLY A 67 -15.68 -6.80 -3.18
N ALA A 68 -15.71 -6.43 -1.90
CA ALA A 68 -16.90 -5.96 -1.21
C ALA A 68 -16.49 -4.87 -0.21
N PRO A 69 -17.37 -3.89 0.08
CA PRO A 69 -17.17 -2.98 1.19
C PRO A 69 -16.99 -3.75 2.51
N GLY A 70 -16.09 -3.29 3.38
CA GLY A 70 -15.78 -4.01 4.62
C GLY A 70 -15.00 -3.22 5.65
N VAL A 71 -15.04 -3.71 6.87
CA VAL A 71 -14.30 -3.16 8.02
C VAL A 71 -12.92 -3.83 8.05
N ILE A 72 -11.85 -3.04 8.03
CA ILE A 72 -10.47 -3.52 7.91
C ILE A 72 -9.86 -3.78 9.30
N HIS A 73 -9.42 -5.01 9.56
CA HIS A 73 -8.89 -5.43 10.86
C HIS A 73 -7.37 -5.59 10.86
N ARG A 74 -6.78 -5.87 9.70
CA ARG A 74 -5.33 -6.08 9.58
C ARG A 74 -4.85 -5.71 8.19
N ILE A 75 -3.71 -5.03 8.14
CA ILE A 75 -3.01 -4.72 6.90
C ILE A 75 -1.67 -5.44 6.92
N GLU A 76 -1.30 -6.04 5.79
CA GLU A 76 0.03 -6.62 5.61
C GLU A 76 0.69 -6.00 4.39
N VAL A 77 1.91 -5.51 4.58
CA VAL A 77 2.77 -4.96 3.52
C VAL A 77 4.04 -5.78 3.47
N ASP A 78 4.24 -6.47 2.36
CA ASP A 78 5.39 -7.35 2.15
C ASP A 78 6.39 -6.70 1.19
N THR A 79 7.64 -6.56 1.62
CA THR A 79 8.75 -6.06 0.81
C THR A 79 9.69 -7.20 0.36
N LYS A 80 9.24 -8.46 0.42
CA LYS A 80 10.01 -9.62 -0.04
C LYS A 80 10.66 -9.37 -1.40
N HIS A 81 11.93 -9.77 -1.54
CA HIS A 81 12.80 -9.55 -2.71
C HIS A 81 13.27 -8.10 -2.96
N PHE A 82 12.65 -7.09 -2.35
CA PHE A 82 13.10 -5.69 -2.47
C PHE A 82 14.16 -5.37 -1.41
N LYS A 83 15.42 -5.64 -1.74
CA LYS A 83 16.55 -5.56 -0.78
C LYS A 83 17.27 -4.21 -0.74
N GLY A 84 17.27 -3.48 -1.86
CA GLY A 84 17.88 -2.14 -1.97
C GLY A 84 16.94 -1.06 -2.50
N ASN A 85 15.72 -1.44 -2.87
CA ASN A 85 14.74 -0.61 -3.54
C ASN A 85 13.33 -0.80 -2.98
N TYR A 86 13.20 -1.22 -1.71
CA TYR A 86 11.94 -1.09 -0.99
C TYR A 86 11.70 0.39 -0.63
N PRO A 87 10.44 0.83 -0.47
CA PRO A 87 10.14 2.19 -0.06
C PRO A 87 10.58 2.44 1.37
N ASP A 88 10.90 3.69 1.69
CA ASP A 88 11.27 4.04 3.05
C ASP A 88 10.09 3.90 4.02
N THR A 89 8.92 4.38 3.56
CA THR A 89 7.70 4.37 4.35
C THR A 89 6.49 4.01 3.51
N VAL A 90 5.47 3.55 4.21
CA VAL A 90 4.13 3.33 3.68
C VAL A 90 3.09 4.03 4.56
N ARG A 91 2.01 4.48 3.95
CA ARG A 91 0.76 4.83 4.62
C ARG A 91 -0.41 4.32 3.79
N LEU A 92 -1.54 4.06 4.45
CA LEU A 92 -2.75 3.63 3.76
C LEU A 92 -3.92 4.52 4.14
N GLU A 93 -4.81 4.71 3.17
CA GLU A 93 -6.06 5.43 3.32
C GLU A 93 -7.21 4.62 2.74
N GLY A 94 -8.42 4.86 3.25
CA GLY A 94 -9.64 4.22 2.78
C GLY A 94 -10.74 5.22 2.46
N LYS A 95 -11.67 4.83 1.60
CA LYS A 95 -12.94 5.55 1.39
C LYS A 95 -14.13 4.62 1.10
N LEU A 96 -15.34 5.08 1.39
CA LEU A 96 -16.59 4.38 1.08
C LEU A 96 -17.32 5.09 -0.08
N GLY A 97 -17.36 4.46 -1.26
CA GLY A 97 -17.88 5.07 -2.48
C GLY A 97 -16.85 5.95 -3.19
N LEU A 98 -17.17 6.30 -4.45
CA LEU A 98 -16.24 7.00 -5.33
C LEU A 98 -16.02 8.46 -4.93
N GLN A 99 -17.05 9.13 -4.42
CA GLN A 99 -17.06 10.56 -4.09
C GLN A 99 -16.66 10.87 -2.64
N ALA A 100 -16.44 9.85 -1.81
CA ALA A 100 -16.03 10.05 -0.42
C ALA A 100 -14.58 10.52 -0.31
N LYS A 101 -14.29 11.26 0.77
CA LYS A 101 -12.93 11.68 1.11
C LYS A 101 -12.11 10.48 1.57
N TRP A 102 -10.81 10.51 1.28
CA TRP A 102 -9.85 9.56 1.82
C TRP A 102 -9.65 9.81 3.32
N ILE A 103 -9.70 8.74 4.10
CA ILE A 103 -9.48 8.74 5.55
C ILE A 103 -8.26 7.89 5.85
N ASN A 104 -7.43 8.31 6.80
CA ASN A 104 -6.26 7.53 7.20
C ASN A 104 -6.68 6.15 7.75
N LEU A 105 -5.99 5.09 7.33
CA LEU A 105 -6.10 3.73 7.86
C LEU A 105 -4.85 3.34 8.64
N LEU A 106 -3.69 3.63 8.03
CA LEU A 106 -2.37 3.41 8.59
C LEU A 106 -1.56 4.69 8.39
N SER A 107 -1.11 5.27 9.50
CA SER A 107 -0.20 6.42 9.50
C SER A 107 1.15 6.06 8.86
N LYS A 108 1.91 7.09 8.46
CA LYS A 108 3.25 6.92 7.88
C LYS A 108 4.10 6.03 8.78
N THR A 109 4.49 4.87 8.26
CA THR A 109 5.21 3.84 9.00
C THR A 109 6.43 3.39 8.22
N LYS A 110 7.53 3.14 8.93
CA LYS A 110 8.79 2.66 8.36
C LYS A 110 8.65 1.24 7.81
N LEU A 111 9.23 1.00 6.65
CA LEU A 111 9.42 -0.34 6.08
C LEU A 111 10.87 -0.79 6.24
N SER A 112 11.09 -2.10 6.13
CA SER A 112 12.40 -2.74 6.11
C SER A 112 12.56 -3.59 4.86
N MET A 113 13.80 -3.87 4.49
CA MET A 113 14.11 -4.77 3.38
C MET A 113 13.57 -6.17 3.60
N ASP A 114 13.07 -6.81 2.54
CA ASP A 114 12.78 -8.25 2.47
C ASP A 114 11.96 -8.78 3.66
N LYS A 115 10.89 -8.06 4.03
CA LYS A 115 10.14 -8.30 5.27
C LYS A 115 8.63 -8.18 5.10
N LEU A 116 7.91 -9.08 5.77
CA LEU A 116 6.48 -8.95 6.00
C LEU A 116 6.21 -8.01 7.19
N HIS A 117 5.47 -6.93 6.94
CA HIS A 117 5.03 -5.97 7.95
C HIS A 117 3.54 -6.20 8.22
N VAL A 118 3.17 -6.42 9.48
CA VAL A 118 1.79 -6.73 9.88
C VAL A 118 1.31 -5.64 10.83
N TYR A 119 0.20 -5.00 10.49
CA TYR A 119 -0.40 -3.92 11.25
C TYR A 119 -1.82 -4.30 11.68
N LYS A 120 -2.07 -4.23 12.99
CA LYS A 120 -3.40 -4.50 13.60
C LYS A 120 -3.99 -3.27 14.28
N GLU A 121 -3.15 -2.33 14.70
CA GLU A 121 -3.56 -1.04 15.26
C GLU A 121 -3.81 -0.08 14.10
N LEU A 122 -5.09 0.05 13.71
CA LEU A 122 -5.53 0.83 12.55
C LEU A 122 -6.48 1.95 12.99
N ASP A 123 -6.45 3.08 12.28
CA ASP A 123 -7.41 4.16 12.44
C ASP A 123 -8.70 3.84 11.65
N ASN A 124 -9.33 2.71 12.01
CA ASN A 124 -10.48 2.21 11.27
C ASN A 124 -11.76 2.97 11.67
N LYS A 125 -12.16 3.91 10.81
CA LYS A 125 -13.31 4.79 11.00
C LYS A 125 -14.54 4.42 10.14
N GLY A 126 -14.64 3.18 9.65
CA GLY A 126 -15.86 2.72 8.99
C GLY A 126 -15.65 1.59 7.99
N PRO A 127 -16.71 1.16 7.30
CA PRO A 127 -16.53 0.28 6.16
C PRO A 127 -15.85 1.06 5.02
N PHE A 128 -14.93 0.39 4.34
CA PHE A 128 -14.22 0.93 3.19
C PHE A 128 -14.54 0.09 1.96
N SER A 129 -14.64 0.76 0.82
CA SER A 129 -14.81 0.11 -0.50
C SER A 129 -13.55 0.23 -1.35
N HIS A 130 -12.71 1.23 -1.06
CA HIS A 130 -11.45 1.46 -1.74
C HIS A 130 -10.35 1.68 -0.71
N VAL A 131 -9.14 1.24 -1.06
CA VAL A 131 -7.92 1.45 -0.31
C VAL A 131 -6.89 2.08 -1.23
N ARG A 132 -6.19 3.09 -0.75
CA ARG A 132 -5.04 3.69 -1.41
C ARG A 132 -3.79 3.38 -0.60
N VAL A 133 -2.84 2.68 -1.22
CA VAL A 133 -1.49 2.52 -0.67
C VAL A 133 -0.62 3.64 -1.20
N ILE A 134 0.19 4.22 -0.31
CA ILE A 134 1.06 5.34 -0.63
C ILE A 134 2.43 5.02 -0.07
N ILE A 135 3.41 4.95 -0.95
CA ILE A 135 4.79 4.66 -0.64
C ILE A 135 5.63 5.92 -0.82
N ALA A 136 6.65 6.11 0.03
CA ALA A 136 7.53 7.26 -0.11
C ALA A 136 9.01 6.88 0.06
N PRO A 137 9.91 7.51 -0.73
CA PRO A 137 9.59 8.38 -1.88
C PRO A 137 9.17 7.60 -3.13
N ASP A 138 9.74 6.40 -3.30
CA ASP A 138 9.62 5.47 -4.42
C ASP A 138 10.04 4.07 -3.93
N GLY A 139 9.90 3.05 -4.77
CA GLY A 139 10.40 1.70 -4.49
C GLY A 139 9.39 0.62 -4.83
N GLY A 140 9.62 -0.58 -4.30
CA GLY A 140 8.81 -1.75 -4.62
C GLY A 140 8.24 -2.53 -3.45
N ILE A 141 7.03 -3.06 -3.66
CA ILE A 141 6.28 -3.91 -2.75
C ILE A 141 6.00 -5.24 -3.44
N SER A 142 6.22 -6.33 -2.71
CA SER A 142 5.88 -7.69 -3.14
C SER A 142 4.38 -7.92 -3.04
N ARG A 143 3.79 -7.75 -1.85
CA ARG A 143 2.36 -7.98 -1.61
C ARG A 143 1.72 -6.94 -0.70
N LEU A 144 0.43 -6.75 -0.93
CA LEU A 144 -0.48 -6.05 -0.04
C LEU A 144 -1.63 -7.00 0.31
N ARG A 145 -1.96 -7.10 1.59
CA ARG A 145 -3.17 -7.78 2.07
C ARG A 145 -3.97 -6.84 2.95
N ILE A 146 -5.27 -6.79 2.68
CA ILE A 146 -6.25 -6.05 3.45
C ILE A 146 -7.24 -7.08 4.01
N TRP A 147 -7.11 -7.39 5.29
CA TRP A 147 -7.93 -8.36 5.99
C TRP A 147 -9.05 -7.64 6.71
N GLY A 148 -10.27 -8.15 6.57
CA GLY A 148 -11.45 -7.49 7.10
C GLY A 148 -12.67 -8.39 7.07
N SER A 149 -13.76 -7.90 7.65
CA SER A 149 -15.09 -8.50 7.54
C SER A 149 -15.91 -7.71 6.53
N VAL A 150 -16.67 -8.43 5.68
CA VAL A 150 -17.59 -7.80 4.73
C VAL A 150 -18.65 -7.02 5.51
N PHE A 151 -18.89 -5.78 5.08
CA PHE A 151 -19.94 -4.94 5.62
C PHE A 151 -21.24 -5.24 4.88
N THR A 152 -22.13 -5.98 5.52
CA THR A 152 -23.50 -6.18 5.07
C THR A 152 -24.39 -5.16 5.78
N ASN A 153 -25.02 -4.25 5.04
CA ASN A 153 -26.15 -3.50 5.59
C ASN A 153 -27.23 -4.54 5.93
N GLN A 154 -27.48 -4.76 7.22
CA GLN A 154 -28.70 -5.47 7.61
C GLN A 154 -29.85 -4.55 7.24
N LEU A 155 -30.57 -4.90 6.18
CA LEU A 155 -31.93 -4.43 5.98
C LEU A 155 -32.74 -5.05 7.12
N VAL A 156 -33.14 -4.23 8.08
CA VAL A 156 -34.28 -4.53 8.97
C VAL A 156 -35.51 -3.97 8.29
#